data_AF-A0A970S6Q4-F1
#
_entry.id   AF-A0A970S6Q4-F1
#
_cell.length_a   1.000
_cell.length_b   1.000
_cell.length_c   1.000
_cell.angle_alpha   90.00
_cell.angle_beta   90.00
_cell.angle_gamma   90.00
#
_symmetry.space_group_name_H-M   'P 1'
#
loop_
_entity.id
_entity.type
_entity.pdbx_description
1 polymer ?
#
loop_
_entity_poly.entity_id
_entity_poly.type
_entity_poly.pdbx_seq_one_letter_code
_entity_poly.pdbx_strand_id
1 'polypeptide(L)' 'DVYNLNILNALELEKTLNDIPGVVTNGIFAINKANIAIVATNNGIEERTAV' A
#
# COMPACT_ATOMS: atom_id res chain seq x y z
N ASP A 1 -1.74 14.32 6.25
CA ASP A 1 -0.67 13.68 5.47
C ASP A 1 0.59 13.56 6.29
N VAL A 2 1.33 12.47 6.09
CA VAL A 2 2.62 12.23 6.74
C VAL A 2 3.68 12.22 5.66
N TYR A 3 4.72 13.05 5.81
CA TYR A 3 5.80 13.18 4.84
C TYR A 3 7.05 12.44 5.33
N ASN A 4 7.96 12.13 4.38
CA ASN A 4 9.29 11.58 4.66
C ASN A 4 9.32 10.21 5.36
N LEU A 5 8.22 9.45 5.29
CA LEU A 5 8.19 8.09 5.82
C LEU A 5 8.88 7.13 4.84
N ASN A 6 9.96 6.48 5.28
CA ASN A 6 10.57 5.39 4.51
C ASN A 6 9.88 4.07 4.86
N ILE A 7 8.93 3.65 4.02
CA ILE A 7 8.11 2.45 4.26
C ILE A 7 8.86 1.20 3.78
N LEU A 8 9.72 0.65 4.64
CA LEU A 8 10.51 -0.55 4.35
C LEU A 8 9.67 -1.84 4.44
N ASN A 9 8.70 -1.89 5.36
CA ASN A 9 7.77 -3.00 5.54
C ASN A 9 6.34 -2.47 5.67
N ALA A 10 5.62 -2.38 4.55
CA ALA A 10 4.28 -1.80 4.52
C ALA A 10 3.25 -2.62 5.32
N LEU A 11 3.38 -3.95 5.33
CA LEU A 11 2.44 -4.84 6.03
C LEU A 11 2.50 -4.67 7.55
N GLU A 12 3.72 -4.63 8.10
CA GLU A 12 3.92 -4.42 9.53
C GLU A 12 3.54 -3.00 9.95
N LEU A 13 3.89 -2.01 9.13
CA LEU A 13 3.54 -0.61 9.39
C LEU A 13 2.01 -0.42 9.43
N GLU A 14 1.28 -0.94 8.44
CA GLU A 14 -0.18 -0.84 8.41
C GLU A 14 -0.83 -1.47 9.66
N LYS A 15 -0.37 -2.67 10.06
CA LYS A 15 -0.84 -3.33 11.30
C LYS A 15 -0.58 -2.45 12.52
N THR A 16 0.65 -1.96 12.65
CA THR A 16 1.06 -1.11 13.77
C THR A 16 0.21 0.15 13.86
N LEU A 17 -0.06 0.82 12.73
CA LEU A 17 -0.89 2.02 12.71
C LEU A 17 -2.35 1.74 13.06
N ASN A 18 -2.91 0.61 12.61
CA ASN A 18 -4.28 0.22 12.93
C ASN A 18 -4.48 -0.08 14.43
N ASP A 19 -3.42 -0.52 15.13
CA ASP A 19 -3.48 -0.85 16.56
C ASP A 19 -3.30 0.38 17.48
N ILE A 20 -3.07 1.58 16.93
CA ILE A 20 -2.93 2.82 17.74
C ILE A 20 -4.33 3.31 18.17
N PRO A 21 -4.60 3.46 19.48
CA PRO A 21 -5.88 4.01 19.94
C PRO A 21 -6.16 5.39 19.36
N GLY A 22 -7.35 5.56 18.78
CA GLY A 22 -7.77 6.81 18.14
C GLY A 22 -7.44 6.91 16.66
N VAL A 23 -6.65 5.98 16.09
CA VAL A 23 -6.58 5.81 14.63
C VAL A 23 -7.88 5.18 14.13
N VAL A 24 -8.51 5.86 13.18
CA VAL A 24 -9.72 5.34 12.53
C VAL A 24 -9.33 4.44 11.36
N THR A 25 -8.44 4.91 10.50
CA THR A 25 -7.88 4.17 9.37
C THR A 25 -6.58 4.82 8.91
N ASN A 26 -5.73 4.06 8.22
CA ASN A 26 -4.55 4.58 7.55
C ASN A 26 -4.64 4.27 6.04
N GLY A 27 -3.90 5.03 5.22
CA GLY A 27 -3.97 4.92 3.76
C GLY A 27 -3.10 3.84 3.12
N ILE A 28 -2.58 2.88 3.90
CA ILE A 28 -1.72 1.81 3.42
C ILE A 28 -2.57 0.57 3.15
N PHE A 29 -2.42 -0.04 1.97
CA PHE A 29 -3.16 -1.23 1.54
C PHE A 29 -2.19 -2.40 1.30
N ALA A 30 -1.51 -2.85 2.36
CA ALA A 30 -0.56 -3.95 2.34
C ALA A 30 -1.14 -5.26 2.89
N ILE A 31 -2.05 -5.21 3.87
CA ILE A 31 -2.81 -6.36 4.36
C ILE A 31 -3.71 -6.90 3.25
N ASN A 32 -4.45 -6.01 2.58
CA ASN A 32 -5.31 -6.33 1.43
C ASN A 32 -4.79 -5.62 0.17
N LYS A 33 -3.65 -6.09 -0.32
CA LYS A 33 -2.98 -5.57 -1.52
C LYS A 33 -3.75 -5.89 -2.80
N ALA A 34 -3.50 -5.14 -3.87
CA ALA A 34 -4.02 -5.47 -5.19
C ALA A 34 -3.49 -6.83 -5.68
N ASN A 35 -4.37 -7.67 -6.23
CA ASN A 35 -3.97 -8.91 -6.91
C ASN A 35 -3.43 -8.65 -8.32
N ILE A 36 -4.00 -7.65 -9.01
CA ILE A 36 -3.64 -7.26 -10.37
C ILE A 36 -3.58 -5.73 -10.42
N ALA A 37 -2.51 -5.19 -10.98
CA ALA A 37 -2.38 -3.77 -11.29
C ALA A 37 -2.33 -3.57 -12.82
N ILE A 38 -3.26 -2.77 -13.34
CA ILE A 38 -3.26 -2.34 -14.74
C ILE A 38 -2.56 -0.99 -14.81
N VAL A 39 -1.40 -0.95 -15.47
CA VAL A 39 -0.52 0.22 -15.51
C VAL A 39 -0.45 0.75 -16.95
N ALA A 40 -0.88 1.99 -17.15
CA ALA A 40 -0.66 2.69 -18.40
C ALA A 40 0.77 3.22 -18.45
N THR A 41 1.59 2.71 -19.37
CA THR A 41 2.96 3.16 -19.64
C THR A 41 3.06 3.84 -20.99
N ASN A 42 4.21 4.45 -21.29
CA ASN A 42 4.46 5.04 -22.61
C ASN A 42 4.45 3.99 -23.75
N ASN A 43 4.57 2.70 -23.42
CA ASN A 43 4.59 1.60 -24.36
C ASN A 43 3.23 0.89 -24.50
N GLY A 44 2.22 1.31 -23.74
CA GLY A 44 0.88 0.70 -23.74
C GLY A 44 0.40 0.30 -22.34
N ILE A 45 -0.57 -0.60 -22.29
CA ILE A 45 -1.15 -1.10 -21.03
C ILE A 45 -0.39 -2.36 -20.60
N GLU A 46 0.12 -2.36 -19.37
CA GLU A 46 0.77 -3.50 -18.72
C GLU A 46 -0.10 -4.06 -17.59
N GLU A 47 -0.24 -5.38 -17.53
CA GLU A 47 -0.83 -6.09 -16.41
C GLU A 47 0.27 -6.61 -15.48
N ARG A 48 0.18 -6.32 -14.17
CA ARG A 48 1.13 -6.80 -13.15
C ARG A 48 0.38 -7.58 -12.09
N THR A 49 0.64 -8.89 -12.02
CA THR A 49 0.06 -9.78 -11.00
C THR A 49 0.93 -9.77 -9.75
N ALA A 50 0.31 -9.57 -8.58
CA ALA A 50 0.99 -9.71 -7.30
C ALA A 50 1.10 -11.19 -6.92
N VAL A 51 2.34 -11.65 -6.71
CA VAL A 51 2.65 -12.99 -6.17
C VAL A 51 2.65 -12.98 -4.64
#